data_AF-A0A7X6SSF4-F1
#
_entry.id   AF-A0A7X6SSF4-F1
#
_cell.length_a   1.000
_cell.length_b   1.000
_cell.length_c   1.000
_cell.angle_alpha   90.00
_cell.angle_beta   90.00
_cell.angle_gamma   90.00
#
_symmetry.space_group_name_H-M   'P 1'
#
loop_
_entity.id
_entity.type
_entity.pdbx_description
1 polymer ?
#
loop_
_entity_poly.entity_id
_entity_poly.type
_entity_poly.pdbx_seq_one_letter_code
_entity_poly.pdbx_strand_id
1 'polypeptide(L)'
;MKNKFVLGFVMISFVVLLSSCAKVPQAELDALTAAIEDARATGADVFLPTEFAAMQDSMNAINTIVEEQKGKLFGNFKAVSEKVAELTATAATVKGNVETRKAEVKGEIDNLMVEVSTLVGEAKGLVA
;
A
#
# COMPACT_ATOMS: atom_id res chain seq x y z
N MET A 1 24.56 29.34 -40.20
CA MET A 1 24.66 27.91 -39.82
C MET A 1 24.85 27.67 -38.32
N LYS A 2 25.15 28.69 -37.49
CA LYS A 2 25.38 28.53 -36.03
C LYS A 2 24.13 28.13 -35.24
N ASN A 3 22.93 28.62 -35.59
CA ASN A 3 21.67 28.28 -34.89
C ASN A 3 21.10 26.89 -35.21
N LYS A 4 21.51 26.25 -36.32
CA LYS A 4 21.00 24.92 -36.70
C LYS A 4 21.64 23.80 -35.85
N PHE A 5 22.88 24.00 -35.41
CA PHE A 5 23.56 23.09 -34.49
C PHE A 5 23.03 23.18 -33.06
N VAL A 6 22.70 24.39 -32.58
CA VAL A 6 22.09 24.59 -31.26
C VAL A 6 20.69 23.97 -31.21
N LEU A 7 19.88 24.13 -32.26
CA LEU A 7 18.53 23.55 -32.32
C LEU A 7 18.55 22.01 -32.38
N GLY A 8 19.51 21.42 -33.10
CA GLY A 8 19.70 19.96 -33.14
C GLY A 8 20.18 19.38 -31.80
N PHE A 9 21.07 20.08 -31.10
CA PHE A 9 21.56 19.68 -29.78
C PHE A 9 20.45 19.77 -28.71
N VAL A 10 19.61 20.81 -28.75
CA VAL A 10 18.48 21.00 -27.83
C VAL A 10 17.40 19.92 -28.00
N MET A 11 17.08 19.53 -29.25
CA MET A 11 16.11 18.46 -29.51
C MET A 11 16.60 17.08 -29.03
N ILE A 12 17.89 16.77 -29.20
CA ILE A 12 18.47 15.52 -28.70
C ILE A 12 18.46 15.49 -27.16
N SER A 13 18.75 16.61 -26.49
CA SER A 13 18.65 16.70 -25.04
C SER A 13 17.22 16.54 -24.51
N PHE A 14 16.20 16.97 -25.27
CA PHE A 14 14.80 16.83 -24.87
C PHE A 14 14.28 15.38 -24.99
N VAL A 15 14.75 14.63 -25.99
CA VAL A 15 14.43 13.20 -26.15
C VAL A 15 15.05 12.35 -25.05
N VAL A 16 16.26 12.70 -24.58
CA VAL A 16 16.88 12.03 -23.42
C VAL A 16 16.07 12.29 -22.14
N LEU A 17 15.51 13.49 -21.96
CA LEU A 17 14.67 13.81 -20.81
C LEU A 17 13.34 13.06 -20.81
N LEU A 18 12.73 12.81 -21.97
CA LEU A 18 11.51 11.99 -22.08
C LEU A 18 11.76 10.49 -21.91
N SER A 19 12.98 10.01 -22.15
CA SER A 19 13.38 8.63 -21.86
C SER A 19 13.55 8.33 -20.35
N SER A 20 13.52 9.35 -19.49
CA SER A 20 13.61 9.16 -18.03
C SER A 20 12.37 8.47 -17.43
N CYS A 21 11.19 8.61 -18.05
CA CYS A 21 10.00 7.84 -17.68
C CYS A 21 10.10 6.36 -18.05
N ALA A 22 11.03 5.96 -18.93
CA ALA A 22 11.23 4.54 -19.25
C ALA A 22 11.93 3.76 -18.12
N LYS A 23 12.31 4.43 -17.02
CA LYS A 23 13.05 3.82 -15.91
C LYS A 23 12.20 3.59 -14.66
N VAL A 24 11.20 4.44 -14.37
CA VAL A 24 10.30 4.27 -13.22
C VAL A 24 9.16 3.30 -13.59
N PRO A 25 8.85 2.29 -12.78
CA PRO A 25 7.78 1.32 -13.05
C PRO A 25 6.40 1.92 -12.72
N GLN A 26 5.97 2.92 -13.49
CA GLN A 26 4.77 3.72 -13.20
C GLN A 26 3.50 2.88 -13.27
N ALA A 27 3.37 2.02 -14.28
CA ALA A 27 2.18 1.17 -14.44
C ALA A 27 2.01 0.22 -13.25
N GLU A 28 3.12 -0.31 -12.73
CA GLU A 28 3.13 -1.18 -11.56
C GLU A 28 2.81 -0.40 -10.27
N LEU A 29 3.32 0.83 -10.12
CA LEU A 29 2.98 1.71 -8.99
C LEU A 29 1.50 2.09 -8.98
N ASP A 30 0.92 2.37 -10.15
CA ASP A 30 -0.51 2.68 -10.29
C ASP A 30 -1.36 1.44 -9.96
N ALA A 31 -0.96 0.26 -10.44
CA ALA A 31 -1.62 -1.00 -10.13
C ALA A 31 -1.56 -1.33 -8.63
N LEU A 32 -0.42 -1.11 -7.99
CA LEU A 32 -0.25 -1.26 -6.54
C LEU A 32 -1.15 -0.30 -5.77
N THR A 33 -1.21 0.97 -6.18
CA THR A 33 -2.08 1.98 -5.55
C THR A 33 -3.55 1.54 -5.63
N ALA A 34 -3.97 1.06 -6.79
CA ALA A 34 -5.31 0.50 -6.97
C ALA A 34 -5.55 -0.72 -6.07
N ALA A 35 -4.57 -1.63 -5.93
CA ALA A 35 -4.68 -2.80 -5.07
C ALA A 35 -4.83 -2.44 -3.57
N ILE A 36 -4.13 -1.40 -3.10
CA ILE A 36 -4.26 -0.90 -1.72
C ILE A 36 -5.64 -0.29 -1.49
N GLU A 37 -6.15 0.51 -2.44
CA GLU A 37 -7.49 1.09 -2.34
C GLU A 37 -8.58 0.02 -2.42
N ASP A 38 -8.38 -1.02 -3.23
CA ASP A 38 -9.24 -2.20 -3.26
C ASP A 38 -9.30 -2.92 -1.89
N ALA A 39 -8.17 -3.03 -1.19
CA ALA A 39 -8.13 -3.59 0.16
C ALA A 39 -8.83 -2.66 1.18
N ARG A 40 -8.67 -1.34 1.05
CA ARG A 40 -9.42 -0.37 1.86
C ARG A 40 -10.92 -0.51 1.65
N ALA A 41 -11.36 -0.63 0.40
CA ALA A 41 -12.77 -0.74 0.03
C ALA A 41 -13.46 -1.99 0.62
N THR A 42 -12.72 -3.06 0.91
CA THR A 42 -13.27 -4.23 1.63
C THR A 42 -13.37 -4.04 3.14
N GLY A 43 -12.76 -2.97 3.67
CA GLY A 43 -12.70 -2.61 5.09
C GLY A 43 -11.40 -3.00 5.78
N ALA A 44 -10.31 -3.24 5.04
CA ALA A 44 -9.03 -3.63 5.64
C ALA A 44 -8.50 -2.58 6.64
N ASP A 45 -8.75 -1.30 6.41
CA ASP A 45 -8.37 -0.22 7.33
C ASP A 45 -9.15 -0.25 8.67
N VAL A 46 -10.31 -0.90 8.70
CA VAL A 46 -11.15 -1.05 9.90
C VAL A 46 -10.89 -2.38 10.60
N PHE A 47 -10.88 -3.48 9.85
CA PHE A 47 -10.80 -4.83 10.42
C PHE A 47 -9.36 -5.32 10.59
N LEU A 48 -8.43 -4.84 9.77
CA LEU A 48 -7.00 -5.20 9.78
C LEU A 48 -6.12 -3.94 9.85
N PRO A 49 -6.32 -3.04 10.84
CA PRO A 49 -5.71 -1.72 10.85
C PRO A 49 -4.18 -1.75 10.91
N THR A 50 -3.60 -2.75 11.59
CA THR A 50 -2.14 -2.92 11.70
C THR A 50 -1.52 -3.30 10.35
N GLU A 51 -2.12 -4.28 9.68
CA GLU A 51 -1.68 -4.73 8.35
C GLU A 51 -1.88 -3.63 7.31
N PHE A 52 -3.00 -2.91 7.39
CA PHE A 52 -3.27 -1.78 6.50
C PHE A 52 -2.27 -0.63 6.72
N ALA A 53 -1.94 -0.30 7.97
CA ALA A 53 -0.90 0.67 8.27
C ALA A 53 0.47 0.23 7.72
N ALA A 54 0.84 -1.04 7.91
CA ALA A 54 2.10 -1.58 7.38
C ALA A 54 2.18 -1.52 5.84
N MET A 55 1.05 -1.66 5.13
CA MET A 55 1.02 -1.44 3.68
C MET A 55 1.27 0.02 3.31
N GLN A 56 0.69 0.98 4.04
CA GLN A 56 0.93 2.40 3.80
C GLN A 56 2.39 2.79 4.08
N ASP A 57 2.99 2.25 5.14
CA ASP A 57 4.40 2.44 5.45
C ASP A 57 5.31 1.87 4.35
N SER A 58 4.96 0.69 3.83
CA SER A 58 5.67 0.07 2.71
C SER A 58 5.56 0.88 1.42
N MET A 59 4.38 1.46 1.14
CA MET A 59 4.19 2.36 0.00
C MET A 59 5.05 3.63 0.15
N ASN A 60 5.13 4.20 1.35
CA ASN A 60 5.99 5.36 1.62
C ASN A 60 7.48 5.01 1.43
N ALA A 61 7.90 3.82 1.84
CA ALA A 61 9.26 3.34 1.61
C ALA A 61 9.56 3.18 0.11
N ILE A 62 8.61 2.61 -0.66
CA ILE A 62 8.72 2.50 -2.13
C ILE A 62 8.87 3.89 -2.76
N ASN A 63 8.05 4.86 -2.36
CA ASN A 63 8.12 6.23 -2.86
C ASN A 63 9.47 6.88 -2.55
N THR A 64 10.02 6.64 -1.36
CA THR A 64 11.35 7.13 -0.97
C THR A 64 12.43 6.57 -1.91
N ILE A 65 12.40 5.26 -2.17
CA ILE A 65 13.37 4.62 -3.09
C ILE A 65 13.20 5.16 -4.50
N VAL A 66 11.96 5.38 -4.98
CA VAL A 66 11.70 5.97 -6.30
C VAL A 66 12.37 7.34 -6.42
N GLU A 67 12.18 8.22 -5.44
CA GLU A 67 12.77 9.58 -5.46
C GLU A 67 14.31 9.53 -5.35
N GLU A 68 14.86 8.63 -4.53
CA GLU A 68 16.31 8.40 -4.46
C GLU A 68 16.91 7.95 -5.80
N GLN A 69 16.21 7.10 -6.54
CA GLN A 69 16.67 6.64 -7.85
C GLN A 69 16.50 7.70 -8.93
N LYS A 70 15.44 8.52 -8.88
CA LYS A 70 15.27 9.69 -9.75
C LYS A 70 16.40 10.72 -9.57
N GLY A 71 16.92 10.87 -8.35
CA GLY A 71 18.08 11.74 -8.07
C GLY A 71 19.41 11.28 -8.68
N LYS A 72 19.50 10.06 -9.22
CA LYS A 72 20.72 9.49 -9.78
C LYS A 72 20.73 9.60 -11.31
N LEU A 73 21.86 10.03 -11.88
CA LEU A 73 22.07 10.12 -13.34
C LEU A 73 21.86 8.78 -14.08
N PHE A 74 22.02 7.64 -13.39
CA PHE A 74 21.74 6.29 -13.89
C PHE A 74 20.94 5.45 -12.87
N GLY A 75 19.85 6.01 -12.31
CA GLY A 75 19.01 5.32 -11.32
C GLY A 75 18.54 3.93 -11.75
N ASN A 76 18.54 2.95 -10.85
CA ASN A 76 18.08 1.59 -11.13
C ASN A 76 16.80 1.30 -10.33
N PHE A 77 15.71 1.02 -11.02
CA PHE A 77 14.40 0.78 -10.43
C PHE A 77 14.03 -0.69 -10.29
N LYS A 78 14.96 -1.64 -10.55
CA LYS A 78 14.71 -3.07 -10.34
C LYS A 78 14.26 -3.38 -8.91
N ALA A 79 14.90 -2.75 -7.92
CA ALA A 79 14.51 -2.88 -6.51
C ALA A 79 13.12 -2.29 -6.24
N VAL A 80 12.73 -1.21 -6.95
CA VAL A 80 11.38 -0.64 -6.87
C VAL A 80 10.37 -1.64 -7.42
N SER A 81 10.60 -2.20 -8.62
CA SER A 81 9.71 -3.19 -9.22
C SER A 81 9.53 -4.43 -8.33
N GLU A 82 10.60 -4.93 -7.71
CA GLU A 82 10.53 -6.07 -6.77
C GLU A 82 9.67 -5.74 -5.55
N LYS A 83 9.86 -4.56 -4.94
CA LYS A 83 9.08 -4.10 -3.78
C LYS A 83 7.61 -3.84 -4.13
N VAL A 84 7.35 -3.32 -5.32
CA VAL A 84 5.98 -3.09 -5.82
C VAL A 84 5.25 -4.42 -6.02
N ALA A 85 5.91 -5.42 -6.61
CA ALA A 85 5.33 -6.75 -6.78
C ALA A 85 5.05 -7.43 -5.44
N GLU A 86 6.00 -7.35 -4.48
CA GLU A 86 5.84 -7.86 -3.12
C GLU A 86 4.62 -7.24 -2.42
N LEU A 87 4.55 -5.90 -2.40
CA LEU A 87 3.46 -5.20 -1.73
C LEU A 87 2.11 -5.41 -2.42
N THR A 88 2.08 -5.59 -3.74
CA THR A 88 0.85 -5.93 -4.48
C THR A 88 0.31 -7.30 -4.04
N ALA A 89 1.18 -8.28 -3.85
CA ALA A 89 0.79 -9.58 -3.31
C ALA A 89 0.28 -9.46 -1.86
N THR A 90 0.96 -8.68 -1.02
CA THR A 90 0.49 -8.38 0.34
C THR A 90 -0.88 -7.73 0.34
N ALA A 91 -1.14 -6.76 -0.54
CA ALA A 91 -2.45 -6.11 -0.65
C ALA A 91 -3.57 -7.11 -1.01
N ALA A 92 -3.29 -8.05 -1.92
CA ALA A 92 -4.24 -9.13 -2.24
C ALA A 92 -4.50 -10.05 -1.03
N THR A 93 -3.47 -10.41 -0.27
CA THR A 93 -3.61 -11.20 0.96
C THR A 93 -4.41 -10.46 2.03
N VAL A 94 -4.10 -9.19 2.31
CA VAL A 94 -4.82 -8.38 3.29
C VAL A 94 -6.29 -8.25 2.90
N LYS A 95 -6.58 -7.95 1.62
CA LYS A 95 -7.95 -7.91 1.09
C LYS A 95 -8.70 -9.22 1.36
N GLY A 96 -8.06 -10.37 1.12
CA GLY A 96 -8.64 -11.69 1.35
C GLY A 96 -8.90 -12.03 2.83
N ASN A 97 -8.05 -11.52 3.73
CA ASN A 97 -8.16 -11.80 5.17
C ASN A 97 -9.27 -11.01 5.87
N VAL A 98 -9.83 -9.97 5.23
CA VAL A 98 -10.86 -9.11 5.84
C VAL A 98 -12.09 -9.92 6.25
N GLU A 99 -12.57 -10.83 5.39
CA GLU A 99 -13.77 -11.62 5.69
C GLU A 99 -13.55 -12.59 6.85
N THR A 100 -12.37 -13.19 6.93
CA THR A 100 -11.96 -13.99 8.09
C THR A 100 -12.00 -13.15 9.35
N ARG A 101 -11.41 -11.95 9.33
CA ARG A 101 -11.35 -11.09 10.52
C ARG A 101 -12.73 -10.57 10.93
N LYS A 102 -13.63 -10.29 9.98
CA LYS A 102 -15.04 -9.97 10.27
C LYS A 102 -15.73 -11.10 11.03
N ALA A 103 -15.51 -12.35 10.62
CA ALA A 103 -16.08 -13.51 11.30
C ALA A 103 -15.51 -13.69 12.71
N GLU A 104 -14.19 -13.51 12.88
CA GLU A 104 -13.54 -13.55 14.20
C GLU A 104 -14.08 -12.48 15.15
N VAL A 105 -14.18 -11.22 14.68
CA VAL A 105 -14.71 -10.11 15.48
C VAL A 105 -16.16 -10.37 15.90
N LYS A 106 -16.98 -10.96 15.02
CA LYS A 106 -18.35 -11.36 15.39
C LYS A 106 -18.34 -12.40 16.52
N GLY A 107 -17.46 -13.40 16.45
CA GLY A 107 -17.32 -14.40 17.50
C GLY A 107 -16.81 -13.80 18.83
N GLU A 108 -15.85 -12.86 18.76
CA GLU A 108 -15.37 -12.11 19.93
C GLU A 108 -16.52 -11.33 20.60
N ILE A 109 -17.38 -10.67 19.82
CA ILE A 109 -18.56 -9.96 20.34
C ILE A 109 -19.56 -10.92 21.00
N ASP A 110 -19.88 -12.04 20.35
CA ASP A 110 -20.82 -13.03 20.89
C ASP A 110 -20.31 -13.60 22.23
N ASN A 111 -19.00 -13.86 22.33
CA ASN A 111 -18.37 -14.29 23.58
C ASN A 111 -18.40 -13.21 24.67
N LEU A 112 -18.08 -11.95 24.32
CA LEU A 112 -18.14 -10.83 25.26
C LEU A 112 -19.57 -10.61 25.80
N MET A 113 -20.61 -10.80 24.99
CA MET A 113 -22.00 -10.71 25.44
C MET A 113 -22.36 -11.77 26.48
N VAL A 114 -21.85 -13.00 26.33
CA VAL A 114 -22.03 -14.08 27.31
C VAL A 114 -21.32 -13.75 28.61
N GLU A 115 -20.07 -13.27 28.52
CA GLU A 115 -19.27 -12.87 29.68
C GLU A 115 -19.95 -11.72 30.45
N VAL A 116 -20.37 -10.67 29.76
CA VAL A 116 -21.09 -9.54 30.36
C VAL A 116 -22.40 -9.99 31.03
N SER A 117 -23.17 -10.87 30.39
CA SER A 117 -24.42 -11.39 30.95
C SER A 117 -24.19 -12.19 32.24
N THR A 118 -23.11 -12.97 32.28
CA THR A 118 -22.69 -13.73 33.46
C THR A 118 -22.31 -12.79 34.60
N LEU A 119 -21.43 -11.82 34.32
CA LEU A 119 -20.99 -10.83 35.31
C LEU A 119 -22.17 -10.01 35.88
N VAL A 120 -23.14 -9.64 35.05
CA VAL A 120 -24.36 -8.95 35.51
C VAL A 120 -25.20 -9.85 36.41
N GLY A 121 -25.31 -11.14 36.10
CA GLY A 121 -26.01 -12.12 36.93
C GLY A 121 -25.34 -12.30 38.30
N GLU A 122 -24.02 -12.45 38.32
CA GLU A 122 -23.22 -12.55 39.54
C GLU A 122 -23.33 -11.29 40.40
N ALA A 123 -23.19 -10.11 39.78
CA ALA A 123 -23.32 -8.84 40.48
C ALA A 123 -24.70 -8.67 41.14
N LYS A 124 -25.78 -9.07 40.46
CA LYS A 124 -27.14 -9.07 41.04
C LYS A 124 -27.27 -9.99 42.24
N GLY A 125 -26.62 -11.16 42.21
CA GLY A 125 -26.61 -12.10 43.32
C GLY A 125 -25.87 -11.59 44.57
N LEU A 126 -24.87 -10.70 44.41
CA LEU A 126 -24.10 -10.15 45.52
C LEU A 126 -24.78 -8.98 46.24
N VAL A 127 -25.75 -8.33 45.61
CA VAL A 127 -26.47 -7.16 46.16
C VAL A 127 -27.89 -7.48 46.63
N ALA A 128 -28.31 -8.75 46.51
CA ALA A 128 -29.58 -9.28 47.01
C ALA A 128 -29.40 -9.90 48.40
#